data_AF-A0A9E5XPP7-F1
#
_entry.id   AF-A0A9E5XPP7-F1
#
_cell.length_a   1.000
_cell.length_b   1.000
_cell.length_c   1.000
_cell.angle_alpha   90.00
_cell.angle_beta   90.00
_cell.angle_gamma   90.00
#
_symmetry.space_group_name_H-M   'P 1'
#
loop_
_entity.id
_entity.type
_entity.pdbx_description
1 polymer ?
#
loop_
_entity_poly.entity_id
_entity_poly.type
_entity_poly.pdbx_seq_one_letter_code
_entity_poly.pdbx_strand_id
1 'polypeptide(L)'
;MGILDNVLKIFVGDKRKKDIRELQPIVDKINEIYPGLKDLTNDELRQKTLAFKQKIKEATADITARQEELRQKAADEEDIDKREDIYKEIDELEDRKYEKEEEILNELLPEAFAVMRETARRFKENDTLEVTATPFDRELAATKPYVEIDGDKAIWHNEWDAAGKAVKWDMVHYDVQLMGGIVLHQGKIAEMMTGEGKTLVATLPLYLNALPGRGTHLVTVNDYLARRDAAWMGPLYEFHGLRVDCIDLHKPHTEARRKAYEADITYGTNNEFGFDYLRDNMAHDPKEVVQRELNYAIVDEVDSVLIDDARTPLIISGPVEQGDRHEFNELKP
;
A
#
# COMPACT_ATOMS: atom_id res chain seq x y z
N MET A 1 23.12 -21.15 -26.42
CA MET A 1 22.67 -19.78 -26.73
C MET A 1 23.01 -19.52 -28.18
N GLY A 2 22.02 -19.69 -29.05
CA GLY A 2 22.21 -19.83 -30.49
C GLY A 2 22.21 -18.50 -31.23
N ILE A 3 22.77 -18.51 -32.44
CA ILE A 3 22.80 -17.37 -33.37
C ILE A 3 21.40 -16.72 -33.55
N LEU A 4 20.32 -17.48 -33.38
CA LEU A 4 18.94 -16.98 -33.38
C LEU A 4 18.64 -15.93 -32.29
N ASP A 5 19.14 -16.12 -31.05
CA ASP A 5 18.90 -15.18 -29.93
C ASP A 5 19.59 -13.84 -30.18
N ASN A 6 20.76 -13.86 -30.81
CA ASN A 6 21.51 -12.65 -31.16
C ASN A 6 20.83 -11.90 -32.32
N VAL A 7 20.28 -12.61 -33.31
CA VAL A 7 19.55 -11.98 -34.42
C VAL A 7 18.22 -11.39 -33.93
N LEU A 8 17.47 -12.09 -33.07
CA LEU A 8 16.25 -11.55 -32.45
C LEU A 8 16.52 -10.31 -31.58
N LYS A 9 17.60 -10.30 -30.78
CA LYS A 9 18.02 -9.12 -30.00
C LYS A 9 18.41 -7.92 -30.87
N ILE A 10 18.97 -8.17 -32.06
CA ILE A 10 19.33 -7.11 -33.02
C ILE A 10 18.07 -6.53 -33.69
N PHE A 11 17.06 -7.35 -33.99
CA PHE A 11 15.82 -6.91 -34.66
C PHE A 11 14.74 -6.36 -33.72
N VAL A 12 14.64 -6.86 -32.49
CA VAL A 12 13.62 -6.46 -31.49
C VAL A 12 14.18 -5.46 -30.47
N GLY A 13 15.50 -5.32 -30.40
CA GLY A 13 16.17 -4.58 -29.33
C GLY A 13 16.16 -5.37 -28.02
N ASP A 14 17.10 -5.04 -27.13
CA ASP A 14 17.13 -5.61 -25.79
C ASP A 14 16.07 -4.90 -24.92
N LYS A 15 14.91 -5.55 -24.71
CA LYS A 15 13.79 -5.02 -23.94
C LYS A 15 14.24 -4.52 -22.56
N ARG A 16 15.12 -5.26 -21.86
CA ARG A 16 15.66 -4.85 -20.55
C ARG A 16 16.42 -3.52 -20.65
N LYS A 17 17.26 -3.36 -21.67
CA LYS A 17 17.97 -2.08 -21.90
C LYS A 17 17.04 -0.95 -22.31
N LYS A 18 15.91 -1.24 -22.95
CA LYS A 18 14.90 -0.23 -23.28
C LYS A 18 14.17 0.21 -22.01
N ASP A 19 13.69 -0.74 -21.21
CA ASP A 19 12.98 -0.49 -19.96
C ASP A 19 13.86 0.32 -18.97
N ILE A 20 15.14 -0.07 -18.80
CA ILE A 20 16.09 0.70 -17.97
C ILE A 20 16.26 2.14 -18.50
N ARG A 21 16.34 2.33 -19.82
CA ARG A 21 16.45 3.66 -20.43
C ARG A 21 15.21 4.53 -20.21
N GLU A 22 14.03 3.93 -20.09
CA GLU A 22 12.79 4.65 -19.78
C GLU A 22 12.69 5.02 -18.29
N LEU A 23 13.27 4.20 -17.40
CA LEU A 23 13.29 4.46 -15.96
C LEU A 23 14.37 5.45 -15.54
N GLN A 24 15.52 5.46 -16.23
CA GLN A 24 16.69 6.26 -15.86
C GLN A 24 16.38 7.75 -15.66
N PRO A 25 15.60 8.43 -16.53
CA PRO A 25 15.28 9.85 -16.34
C PRO A 25 14.52 10.14 -15.03
N ILE A 26 13.73 9.18 -14.55
CA ILE A 26 13.00 9.31 -13.28
C ILE A 26 13.97 9.14 -12.11
N VAL A 27 14.87 8.16 -12.18
CA VAL A 27 15.95 7.96 -11.19
C VAL A 27 16.87 9.17 -11.12
N ASP A 28 17.22 9.76 -12.27
CA ASP A 28 18.05 10.96 -12.34
C ASP A 28 17.37 12.14 -11.62
N LYS A 29 16.06 12.34 -11.82
CA LYS A 29 15.28 13.34 -11.07
C LYS A 29 15.28 13.08 -9.56
N ILE A 30 15.12 11.82 -9.12
CA ILE A 30 15.21 11.46 -7.70
C ILE A 30 16.58 11.85 -7.15
N ASN A 31 17.64 11.50 -7.87
CA ASN A 31 19.03 11.78 -7.50
C ASN A 31 19.38 13.27 -7.54
N GLU A 32 18.69 14.07 -8.35
CA GLU A 32 18.83 15.53 -8.38
C GLU A 32 18.18 16.18 -7.15
N ILE A 33 17.01 15.70 -6.72
CA ILE A 33 16.28 16.22 -5.55
C ILE A 33 16.96 15.81 -4.24
N TYR A 34 17.39 14.56 -4.17
CA TYR A 34 17.83 13.90 -2.93
C TYR A 34 18.89 14.67 -2.11
N PRO A 35 19.98 15.21 -2.70
CA PRO A 35 20.98 15.96 -1.94
C PRO A 35 20.43 17.18 -1.20
N GLY A 36 19.43 17.87 -1.76
CA GLY A 36 18.82 19.05 -1.15
C GLY A 36 17.96 18.75 0.07
N LEU A 37 17.52 17.50 0.26
CA LEU A 37 16.71 17.12 1.41
C LEU A 37 17.53 17.01 2.71
N LYS A 38 18.85 16.91 2.61
CA LYS A 38 19.75 16.84 3.77
C LYS A 38 19.65 18.08 4.66
N ASP A 39 19.37 19.22 4.07
CA ASP A 39 19.32 20.51 4.78
C ASP A 39 18.00 20.74 5.53
N LEU A 40 16.98 19.89 5.28
CA LEU A 40 15.71 19.96 5.98
C LEU A 40 15.83 19.43 7.42
N THR A 41 15.14 20.05 8.35
CA THR A 41 14.87 19.46 9.67
C THR A 41 14.00 18.22 9.54
N ASN A 42 13.88 17.42 10.62
CA ASN A 42 13.00 16.26 10.62
C ASN A 42 11.52 16.66 10.47
N ASP A 43 11.12 17.77 11.10
CA ASP A 43 9.77 18.32 10.96
C ASP A 43 9.49 18.78 9.51
N GLU A 44 10.43 19.46 8.86
CA GLU A 44 10.28 19.86 7.45
C GLU A 44 10.23 18.66 6.51
N LEU A 45 10.97 17.59 6.81
CA LEU A 45 10.91 16.35 6.03
C LEU A 45 9.53 15.69 6.17
N ARG A 46 8.96 15.62 7.37
CA ARG A 46 7.57 15.14 7.59
C ARG A 46 6.53 16.03 6.90
N GLN A 47 6.76 17.35 6.89
CA GLN A 47 5.86 18.30 6.27
C GLN A 47 5.73 18.09 4.75
N LYS A 48 6.72 17.47 4.09
CA LYS A 48 6.62 17.07 2.68
C LYS A 48 5.42 16.16 2.44
N THR A 49 5.16 15.18 3.31
CA THR A 49 4.01 14.28 3.21
C THR A 49 2.69 15.04 3.24
N LEU A 50 2.57 16.03 4.15
CA LEU A 50 1.39 16.89 4.22
C LEU A 50 1.23 17.75 2.97
N ALA A 51 2.33 18.29 2.44
CA ALA A 51 2.31 19.04 1.18
C ALA A 51 1.89 18.16 -0.01
N PHE A 52 2.33 16.90 -0.06
CA PHE A 52 1.91 15.95 -1.11
C PHE A 52 0.41 15.65 -1.04
N LYS A 53 -0.10 15.32 0.17
CA LYS A 53 -1.54 15.10 0.39
C LYS A 53 -2.36 16.34 0.00
N GLN A 54 -1.87 17.54 0.32
CA GLN A 54 -2.52 18.78 -0.05
C GLN A 54 -2.55 19.02 -1.56
N LYS A 55 -1.44 18.76 -2.28
CA LYS A 55 -1.39 18.85 -3.74
C LYS A 55 -2.40 17.91 -4.41
N ILE A 56 -2.50 16.66 -3.94
CA ILE A 56 -3.48 15.69 -4.45
C ILE A 56 -4.91 16.18 -4.20
N LYS A 57 -5.19 16.67 -3.00
CA LYS A 57 -6.50 17.23 -2.63
C LYS A 57 -6.87 18.43 -3.48
N GLU A 58 -5.94 19.34 -3.75
CA GLU A 58 -6.18 20.51 -4.60
C GLU A 58 -6.42 20.12 -6.06
N ALA A 59 -5.67 19.15 -6.57
CA ALA A 59 -5.81 18.66 -7.94
C ALA A 59 -7.12 17.90 -8.21
N THR A 60 -7.80 17.42 -7.17
CA THR A 60 -9.05 16.65 -7.25
C THR A 60 -10.24 17.39 -6.63
N ALA A 61 -10.07 18.66 -6.25
CA ALA A 61 -11.04 19.43 -5.48
C ALA A 61 -12.35 19.68 -6.24
N ASP A 62 -12.26 19.95 -7.54
CA ASP A 62 -13.40 20.18 -8.43
C ASP A 62 -14.23 18.91 -8.63
N ILE A 63 -13.57 17.77 -8.89
CA ILE A 63 -14.22 16.47 -9.02
C ILE A 63 -14.90 16.09 -7.71
N THR A 64 -14.19 16.23 -6.58
CA THR A 64 -14.73 15.93 -5.25
C THR A 64 -15.94 16.79 -4.90
N ALA A 65 -15.90 18.09 -5.22
CA ALA A 65 -17.02 19.00 -5.00
C ALA A 65 -18.25 18.60 -5.83
N ARG A 66 -18.03 18.18 -7.09
CA ARG A 66 -19.10 17.71 -7.97
C ARG A 66 -19.71 16.40 -7.48
N GLN A 67 -18.89 15.44 -7.03
CA GLN A 67 -19.38 14.19 -6.46
C GLN A 67 -20.25 14.44 -5.21
N GLU A 68 -19.84 15.35 -4.34
CA GLU A 68 -20.61 15.72 -3.15
C GLU A 68 -21.95 16.37 -3.53
N GLU A 69 -21.95 17.28 -4.50
CA GLU A 69 -23.18 17.89 -5.04
C GLU A 69 -24.15 16.83 -5.58
N LEU A 70 -23.64 15.85 -6.33
CA LEU A 70 -24.45 14.76 -6.88
C LEU A 70 -24.97 13.81 -5.80
N ARG A 71 -24.17 13.49 -4.78
CA ARG A 71 -24.61 12.66 -3.65
C ARG A 71 -25.75 13.33 -2.88
N GLN A 72 -25.69 14.64 -2.68
CA GLN A 72 -26.78 15.40 -2.06
C GLN A 72 -28.04 15.36 -2.93
N LYS A 73 -27.90 15.57 -4.25
CA LYS A 73 -29.03 15.43 -5.19
C LYS A 73 -29.64 14.03 -5.19
N ALA A 74 -28.81 12.98 -5.16
CA ALA A 74 -29.28 11.59 -5.11
C ALA A 74 -30.05 11.27 -3.82
N ALA A 75 -29.67 11.88 -2.70
CA ALA A 75 -30.34 11.70 -1.41
C ALA A 75 -31.75 12.31 -1.39
N ASP A 76 -31.94 13.43 -2.09
CA ASP A 76 -33.22 14.15 -2.18
C ASP A 76 -34.10 13.69 -3.37
N GLU A 77 -33.59 12.84 -4.26
CA GLU A 77 -34.31 12.35 -5.44
C GLU A 77 -35.18 11.13 -5.11
N GLU A 78 -36.49 11.28 -5.30
CA GLU A 78 -37.48 10.22 -5.09
C GLU A 78 -37.62 9.30 -6.30
N ASP A 79 -37.33 9.82 -7.50
CA ASP A 79 -37.38 9.06 -8.75
C ASP A 79 -36.18 8.11 -8.86
N ILE A 80 -36.46 6.80 -8.81
CA ILE A 80 -35.44 5.76 -8.80
C ILE A 80 -34.57 5.82 -10.06
N ASP A 81 -35.18 6.06 -11.22
CA ASP A 81 -34.46 6.05 -12.50
C ASP A 81 -33.49 7.24 -12.58
N LYS A 82 -33.92 8.42 -12.14
CA LYS A 82 -33.05 9.60 -12.06
C LYS A 82 -31.94 9.45 -11.03
N ARG A 83 -32.26 8.85 -9.88
CA ARG A 83 -31.26 8.58 -8.85
C ARG A 83 -30.20 7.62 -9.35
N GLU A 84 -30.59 6.60 -10.12
CA GLU A 84 -29.66 5.68 -10.78
C GLU A 84 -28.73 6.44 -11.75
N ASP A 85 -29.27 7.35 -12.57
CA ASP A 85 -28.46 8.16 -13.48
C ASP A 85 -27.47 9.09 -12.74
N ILE A 86 -27.85 9.64 -11.59
CA ILE A 86 -26.95 10.42 -10.74
C ILE A 86 -25.80 9.53 -10.21
N TYR A 87 -26.10 8.31 -9.77
CA TYR A 87 -25.05 7.38 -9.32
C TYR A 87 -24.09 6.98 -10.45
N LYS A 88 -24.59 6.81 -11.68
CA LYS A 88 -23.71 6.61 -12.85
C LYS A 88 -22.77 7.79 -13.07
N GLU A 89 -23.25 9.03 -12.94
CA GLU A 89 -22.39 10.21 -13.04
C GLU A 89 -21.34 10.26 -11.92
N ILE A 90 -21.70 9.84 -10.70
CA ILE A 90 -20.76 9.73 -9.57
C ILE A 90 -19.66 8.70 -9.87
N ASP A 91 -20.02 7.54 -10.42
CA ASP A 91 -19.06 6.48 -10.77
C ASP A 91 -18.10 6.95 -11.88
N GLU A 92 -18.60 7.62 -12.93
CA GLU A 92 -17.75 8.21 -13.97
C GLU A 92 -16.80 9.31 -13.44
N LEU A 93 -17.21 10.03 -12.39
CA LEU A 93 -16.35 11.01 -11.74
C LEU A 93 -15.31 10.34 -10.83
N GLU A 94 -15.64 9.19 -10.25
CA GLU A 94 -14.70 8.40 -9.45
C GLU A 94 -13.55 7.89 -10.32
N ASP A 95 -13.85 7.38 -11.52
CA ASP A 95 -12.84 6.97 -12.51
C ASP A 95 -11.95 8.15 -12.91
N ARG A 96 -12.56 9.30 -13.24
CA ARG A 96 -11.82 10.54 -13.58
C ARG A 96 -10.95 11.03 -12.43
N LYS A 97 -11.42 10.89 -11.20
CA LYS A 97 -10.66 11.24 -10.00
C LYS A 97 -9.45 10.33 -9.86
N TYR A 98 -9.62 9.03 -10.05
CA TYR A 98 -8.54 8.05 -9.99
C TYR A 98 -7.46 8.35 -11.05
N GLU A 99 -7.85 8.61 -12.30
CA GLU A 99 -6.91 9.02 -13.36
C GLU A 99 -6.15 10.30 -13.00
N LYS A 100 -6.84 11.28 -12.40
CA LYS A 100 -6.20 12.53 -11.96
C LYS A 100 -5.24 12.33 -10.79
N GLU A 101 -5.58 11.45 -9.86
CA GLU A 101 -4.69 11.06 -8.77
C GLU A 101 -3.44 10.37 -9.31
N GLU A 102 -3.57 9.44 -10.27
CA GLU A 102 -2.43 8.77 -10.91
C GLU A 102 -1.49 9.76 -11.63
N GLU A 103 -2.03 10.75 -12.34
CA GLU A 103 -1.25 11.82 -12.97
C GLU A 103 -0.38 12.56 -11.93
N ILE A 104 -0.99 12.96 -10.82
CA ILE A 104 -0.30 13.69 -9.74
C ILE A 104 0.68 12.80 -8.99
N LEU A 105 0.36 11.52 -8.76
CA LEU A 105 1.31 10.59 -8.14
C LEU A 105 2.57 10.43 -8.99
N ASN A 106 2.44 10.35 -10.32
CA ASN A 106 3.58 10.30 -11.23
C ASN A 106 4.42 11.60 -11.19
N GLU A 107 3.78 12.76 -11.04
CA GLU A 107 4.47 14.05 -10.84
C GLU A 107 5.25 14.06 -9.51
N LEU A 108 4.62 13.58 -8.43
CA LEU A 108 5.18 13.58 -7.08
C LEU A 108 6.23 12.49 -6.87
N LEU A 109 6.22 11.43 -7.67
CA LEU A 109 7.05 10.25 -7.49
C LEU A 109 8.52 10.57 -7.21
N PRO A 110 9.22 11.43 -7.99
CA PRO A 110 10.63 11.67 -7.75
C PRO A 110 10.92 12.28 -6.37
N GLU A 111 10.09 13.23 -5.94
CA GLU A 111 10.23 13.90 -4.64
C GLU A 111 9.84 12.95 -3.50
N ALA A 112 8.74 12.20 -3.65
CA ALA A 112 8.28 11.22 -2.67
C ALA A 112 9.31 10.11 -2.42
N PHE A 113 9.93 9.58 -3.48
CA PHE A 113 10.98 8.56 -3.36
C PHE A 113 12.25 9.12 -2.73
N ALA A 114 12.62 10.37 -3.07
CA ALA A 114 13.74 11.04 -2.43
C ALA A 114 13.50 11.24 -0.92
N VAL A 115 12.28 11.62 -0.51
CA VAL A 115 11.88 11.75 0.90
C VAL A 115 12.01 10.43 1.65
N MET A 116 11.52 9.32 1.08
CA MET A 116 11.64 8.00 1.70
C MET A 116 13.09 7.54 1.80
N ARG A 117 13.90 7.77 0.76
CA ARG A 117 15.34 7.47 0.77
C ARG A 117 16.08 8.27 1.85
N GLU A 118 15.77 9.57 1.97
CA GLU A 118 16.35 10.45 2.98
C GLU A 118 15.93 10.03 4.39
N THR A 119 14.68 9.61 4.57
CA THR A 119 14.17 9.08 5.84
C THR A 119 14.94 7.83 6.25
N ALA A 120 15.10 6.87 5.34
CA ALA A 120 15.90 5.67 5.57
C ALA A 120 17.36 6.01 5.94
N ARG A 121 17.97 7.01 5.29
CA ARG A 121 19.31 7.49 5.64
C ARG A 121 19.37 8.08 7.04
N ARG A 122 18.39 8.89 7.44
CA ARG A 122 18.35 9.51 8.78
C ARG A 122 18.25 8.47 9.88
N PHE A 123 17.39 7.47 9.74
CA PHE A 123 17.32 6.35 10.69
C PHE A 123 18.62 5.54 10.72
N LYS A 124 19.31 5.36 9.58
CA LYS A 124 20.59 4.64 9.53
C LYS A 124 21.72 5.40 10.25
N GLU A 125 21.79 6.71 10.04
CA GLU A 125 22.93 7.53 10.50
C GLU A 125 22.77 8.03 11.94
N ASN A 126 21.57 7.96 12.53
CA ASN A 126 21.28 8.51 13.86
C ASN A 126 20.58 7.44 14.70
N ASP A 127 20.94 7.34 15.98
CA ASP A 127 20.26 6.42 16.92
C ASP A 127 18.83 6.89 17.25
N THR A 128 18.59 8.20 17.17
CA THR A 128 17.27 8.81 17.39
C THR A 128 17.02 9.98 16.44
N LEU A 129 15.76 10.19 16.07
CA LEU A 129 15.27 11.37 15.34
C LEU A 129 14.26 12.12 16.21
N GLU A 130 14.54 13.40 16.50
CA GLU A 130 13.62 14.26 17.24
C GLU A 130 12.74 15.06 16.27
N VAL A 131 11.44 15.14 16.58
CA VAL A 131 10.42 15.93 15.88
C VAL A 131 9.46 16.57 16.87
N THR A 132 8.69 17.55 16.43
CA THR A 132 7.59 18.09 17.21
C THR A 132 6.46 17.05 17.33
N ALA A 133 6.02 16.76 18.56
CA ALA A 133 5.04 15.71 18.82
C ALA A 133 3.64 16.07 18.31
N THR A 134 3.13 15.26 17.38
CA THR A 134 1.76 15.30 16.89
C THR A 134 0.84 14.41 17.73
N PRO A 135 -0.50 14.54 17.60
CA PRO A 135 -1.42 13.58 18.23
C PRO A 135 -1.16 12.13 17.80
N PHE A 136 -0.74 11.91 16.56
CA PHE A 136 -0.42 10.58 16.03
C PHE A 136 0.84 9.99 16.69
N ASP A 137 1.88 10.80 16.92
CA ASP A 137 3.08 10.35 17.65
C ASP A 137 2.72 9.90 19.08
N ARG A 138 1.80 10.61 19.74
CA ARG A 138 1.33 10.27 21.09
C ARG A 138 0.51 8.99 21.12
N GLU A 139 -0.29 8.72 20.08
CA GLU A 139 -1.01 7.46 19.90
C GLU A 139 -0.02 6.30 19.72
N LEU A 140 0.98 6.46 18.86
CA LEU A 140 2.00 5.44 18.60
C LEU A 140 2.81 5.15 19.85
N ALA A 141 3.29 6.16 20.58
CA ALA A 141 4.09 5.98 21.79
C ALA A 141 3.39 5.17 22.89
N ALA A 142 2.05 5.05 22.86
CA ALA A 142 1.32 4.22 23.80
C ALA A 142 1.49 2.71 23.55
N THR A 143 1.86 2.31 22.32
CA THR A 143 1.91 0.90 21.90
C THR A 143 3.18 0.50 21.17
N LYS A 144 3.95 1.46 20.66
CA LYS A 144 5.12 1.25 19.83
C LYS A 144 6.39 1.69 20.56
N PRO A 145 7.33 0.78 20.87
CA PRO A 145 8.50 1.10 21.67
C PRO A 145 9.53 1.97 20.96
N TYR A 146 9.40 2.19 19.64
CA TYR A 146 10.28 3.06 18.85
C TYR A 146 9.87 4.52 18.84
N VAL A 147 8.80 4.91 19.55
CA VAL A 147 8.40 6.31 19.72
C VAL A 147 8.29 6.62 21.20
N GLU A 148 9.09 7.57 21.67
CA GLU A 148 9.03 8.13 23.02
C GLU A 148 8.54 9.58 22.96
N ILE A 149 7.79 10.01 23.98
CA ILE A 149 7.31 11.39 24.09
C ILE A 149 8.02 12.07 25.25
N ASP A 150 8.75 13.15 24.96
CA ASP A 150 9.39 14.03 25.94
C ASP A 150 8.83 15.46 25.78
N GLY A 151 7.89 15.83 26.65
CA GLY A 151 7.23 17.14 26.60
C GLY A 151 6.46 17.38 25.29
N ASP A 152 6.93 18.35 24.50
CA ASP A 152 6.41 18.71 23.18
C ASP A 152 7.14 18.02 22.01
N LYS A 153 8.10 17.14 22.32
CA LYS A 153 8.89 16.38 21.34
C LYS A 153 8.48 14.91 21.29
N ALA A 154 8.63 14.33 20.10
CA ALA A 154 8.60 12.90 19.88
C ALA A 154 10.00 12.45 19.43
N ILE A 155 10.54 11.44 20.11
CA ILE A 155 11.85 10.86 19.87
C ILE A 155 11.61 9.51 19.19
N TRP A 156 12.07 9.39 17.95
CA TRP A 156 11.95 8.17 17.15
C TRP A 156 13.26 7.40 17.17
N HIS A 157 13.24 6.15 17.64
CA HIS A 157 14.42 5.31 17.74
C HIS A 157 14.70 4.56 16.43
N ASN A 158 15.98 4.33 16.12
CA ASN A 158 16.36 3.54 14.95
C ASN A 158 16.44 2.03 15.19
N GLU A 159 16.07 1.56 16.38
CA GLU A 159 16.07 0.15 16.73
C GLU A 159 14.72 -0.24 17.35
N TRP A 160 14.19 -1.38 16.92
CA TRP A 160 12.90 -1.90 17.40
C TRP A 160 12.76 -3.41 17.23
N ASP A 161 11.73 -3.97 17.85
CA ASP A 161 11.34 -5.37 17.65
C ASP A 161 10.51 -5.51 16.37
N ALA A 162 10.95 -6.40 15.47
CA ALA A 162 10.20 -6.83 14.29
C ALA A 162 9.85 -8.31 14.41
N ALA A 163 8.66 -8.59 14.97
CA ALA A 163 8.13 -9.93 15.19
C ALA A 163 9.05 -10.83 16.04
N GLY A 164 9.53 -10.33 17.17
CA GLY A 164 10.36 -11.04 18.14
C GLY A 164 11.86 -10.98 17.89
N LYS A 165 12.29 -10.18 16.90
CA LYS A 165 13.70 -9.95 16.59
C LYS A 165 14.02 -8.46 16.71
N ALA A 166 15.00 -8.13 17.55
CA ALA A 166 15.58 -6.79 17.58
C ALA A 166 16.25 -6.47 16.23
N VAL A 167 15.87 -5.33 15.66
CA VAL A 167 16.39 -4.82 14.40
C VAL A 167 16.83 -3.39 14.59
N LYS A 168 18.11 -3.13 14.32
CA LYS A 168 18.63 -1.78 14.12
C LYS A 168 18.57 -1.43 12.64
N TRP A 169 17.98 -0.29 12.31
CA TRP A 169 17.86 0.18 10.94
C TRP A 169 19.24 0.55 10.38
N ASP A 170 19.66 -0.14 9.30
CA ASP A 170 20.96 0.06 8.67
C ASP A 170 20.87 0.10 7.13
N MET A 171 19.73 0.52 6.59
CA MET A 171 19.44 0.45 5.15
C MET A 171 19.19 1.83 4.53
N VAL A 172 19.64 2.00 3.29
CA VAL A 172 19.37 3.16 2.43
C VAL A 172 19.16 2.65 1.01
N HIS A 173 18.19 3.19 0.30
CA HIS A 173 17.88 2.74 -1.06
C HIS A 173 19.04 2.98 -2.04
N TYR A 174 19.37 1.95 -2.80
CA TYR A 174 20.22 2.01 -3.99
C TYR A 174 19.41 2.40 -5.23
N ASP A 175 20.08 2.88 -6.28
CA ASP A 175 19.41 3.33 -7.50
C ASP A 175 18.65 2.20 -8.21
N VAL A 176 19.15 0.96 -8.15
CA VAL A 176 18.42 -0.22 -8.65
C VAL A 176 17.13 -0.50 -7.87
N GLN A 177 17.10 -0.15 -6.58
CA GLN A 177 15.91 -0.27 -5.75
C GLN A 177 14.90 0.85 -6.06
N LEU A 178 15.39 2.05 -6.39
CA LEU A 178 14.54 3.13 -6.91
C LEU A 178 13.86 2.71 -8.22
N MET A 179 14.61 2.09 -9.15
CA MET A 179 14.04 1.52 -10.38
C MET A 179 12.97 0.47 -10.07
N GLY A 180 13.24 -0.45 -9.15
CA GLY A 180 12.26 -1.44 -8.70
C GLY A 180 10.98 -0.80 -8.18
N GLY A 181 11.09 0.24 -7.34
CA GLY A 181 9.95 0.98 -6.82
C GLY A 181 9.13 1.67 -7.91
N ILE A 182 9.78 2.24 -8.93
CA ILE A 182 9.10 2.88 -10.07
C ILE A 182 8.32 1.81 -10.86
N VAL A 183 8.94 0.65 -11.12
CA VAL A 183 8.29 -0.46 -11.83
C VAL A 183 7.04 -0.95 -11.09
N LEU A 184 7.12 -1.08 -9.76
CA LEU A 184 5.97 -1.48 -8.94
C LEU A 184 4.86 -0.43 -8.95
N HIS A 185 5.19 0.87 -8.87
CA HIS A 185 4.19 1.94 -8.97
C HIS A 185 3.47 1.91 -10.34
N GLN A 186 4.20 1.60 -11.43
CA GLN A 186 3.63 1.44 -12.78
C GLN A 186 2.78 0.16 -12.97
N GLY A 187 2.46 -0.58 -11.90
CA GLY A 187 1.66 -1.81 -11.98
C GLY A 187 2.37 -2.97 -12.69
N LYS A 188 3.71 -2.98 -12.71
CA LYS A 188 4.53 -4.01 -13.38
C LYS A 188 5.26 -4.89 -12.36
N ILE A 189 5.74 -6.04 -12.83
CA ILE A 189 6.56 -6.96 -12.04
C ILE A 189 8.02 -6.51 -12.06
N ALA A 190 8.58 -6.22 -10.88
CA ALA A 190 10.01 -5.96 -10.71
C ALA A 190 10.77 -7.25 -10.37
N GLU A 191 11.45 -7.84 -11.37
CA GLU A 191 12.31 -9.01 -11.17
C GLU A 191 13.62 -8.58 -10.47
N MET A 192 13.77 -8.94 -9.20
CA MET A 192 14.96 -8.64 -8.39
C MET A 192 15.50 -9.91 -7.75
N MET A 193 16.83 -10.06 -7.72
CA MET A 193 17.47 -11.22 -7.11
C MET A 193 17.28 -11.22 -5.58
N THR A 194 17.31 -12.41 -4.97
CA THR A 194 17.29 -12.54 -3.50
C THR A 194 18.47 -11.78 -2.90
N GLY A 195 18.18 -10.96 -1.88
CA GLY A 195 19.19 -10.11 -1.23
C GLY A 195 19.27 -8.67 -1.80
N GLU A 196 18.61 -8.36 -2.91
CA GLU A 196 18.55 -7.00 -3.48
C GLU A 196 17.62 -6.06 -2.68
N GLY A 197 17.03 -6.52 -1.58
CA GLY A 197 16.20 -5.70 -0.68
C GLY A 197 14.77 -5.47 -1.15
N LYS A 198 14.09 -6.50 -1.67
CA LYS A 198 12.67 -6.45 -2.11
C LYS A 198 11.75 -5.77 -1.08
N THR A 199 11.89 -6.12 0.20
CA THR A 199 11.09 -5.52 1.30
C THR A 199 11.30 -4.01 1.42
N LEU A 200 12.55 -3.54 1.28
CA LEU A 200 12.88 -2.10 1.31
C LEU A 200 12.38 -1.38 0.05
N VAL A 201 12.41 -2.04 -1.11
CA VAL A 201 11.92 -1.49 -2.37
C VAL A 201 10.44 -1.16 -2.29
N ALA A 202 9.64 -2.06 -1.69
CA ALA A 202 8.19 -1.89 -1.55
C ALA A 202 7.81 -0.64 -0.76
N THR A 203 8.68 -0.11 0.10
CA THR A 203 8.39 1.11 0.87
C THR A 203 8.19 2.34 0.02
N LEU A 204 8.82 2.40 -1.16
CA LEU A 204 8.73 3.55 -2.07
C LEU A 204 7.31 3.66 -2.69
N PRO A 205 6.81 2.65 -3.44
CA PRO A 205 5.48 2.70 -4.02
C PRO A 205 4.36 2.61 -2.98
N LEU A 206 4.53 1.90 -1.86
CA LEU A 206 3.49 1.89 -0.80
C LEU A 206 3.31 3.27 -0.19
N TYR A 207 4.41 3.96 0.14
CA TYR A 207 4.35 5.33 0.62
C TYR A 207 3.65 6.26 -0.39
N LEU A 208 4.03 6.22 -1.66
CA LEU A 208 3.46 7.06 -2.71
C LEU A 208 1.96 6.80 -2.91
N ASN A 209 1.57 5.54 -3.12
CA ASN A 209 0.19 5.17 -3.42
C ASN A 209 -0.74 5.23 -2.19
N ALA A 210 -0.19 5.37 -0.98
CA ALA A 210 -0.96 5.63 0.23
C ALA A 210 -1.39 7.11 0.38
N LEU A 211 -0.72 8.04 -0.31
CA LEU A 211 -0.97 9.49 -0.17
C LEU A 211 -2.41 9.94 -0.49
N PRO A 212 -3.13 9.35 -1.48
CA PRO A 212 -4.54 9.68 -1.73
C PRO A 212 -5.49 9.23 -0.61
N GLY A 213 -5.04 8.35 0.30
CA GLY A 213 -5.86 7.85 1.42
C GLY A 213 -6.84 6.73 1.04
N ARG A 214 -6.75 6.18 -0.17
CA ARG A 214 -7.56 5.03 -0.62
C ARG A 214 -7.13 3.68 -0.05
N GLY A 215 -5.90 3.60 0.46
CA GLY A 215 -5.32 2.39 1.05
C GLY A 215 -4.45 1.59 0.08
N THR A 216 -3.52 0.83 0.64
CA THR A 216 -2.61 -0.01 -0.13
C THR A 216 -2.41 -1.35 0.58
N HIS A 217 -2.31 -2.42 -0.19
CA HIS A 217 -2.13 -3.77 0.34
C HIS A 217 -0.73 -4.31 -0.02
N LEU A 218 0.01 -4.82 0.97
CA LEU A 218 1.17 -5.67 0.71
C LEU A 218 0.79 -7.13 1.00
N VAL A 219 0.77 -7.93 -0.05
CA VAL A 219 0.45 -9.35 0.00
C VAL A 219 1.73 -10.15 0.06
N THR A 220 1.83 -11.06 1.03
CA THR A 220 2.93 -12.02 1.13
C THR A 220 2.41 -13.45 1.34
N VAL A 221 3.32 -14.42 1.35
CA VAL A 221 2.99 -15.85 1.33
C VAL A 221 2.65 -16.44 2.70
N ASN A 222 3.04 -15.80 3.81
CA ASN A 222 2.70 -16.29 5.14
C ASN A 222 2.59 -15.20 6.21
N ASP A 223 1.84 -15.51 7.27
CA ASP A 223 1.55 -14.65 8.41
C ASP A 223 2.82 -14.05 9.03
N TYR A 224 3.84 -14.89 9.29
CA TYR A 224 5.07 -14.42 9.93
C TYR A 224 5.77 -13.33 9.09
N LEU A 225 5.87 -13.50 7.77
CA LEU A 225 6.43 -12.48 6.89
C LEU A 225 5.58 -11.21 6.90
N ALA A 226 4.25 -11.33 6.88
CA ALA A 226 3.34 -10.17 6.91
C ALA A 226 3.55 -9.34 8.18
N ARG A 227 3.53 -9.99 9.35
CA ARG A 227 3.77 -9.33 10.64
C ARG A 227 5.17 -8.76 10.77
N ARG A 228 6.19 -9.53 10.35
CA ARG A 228 7.58 -9.10 10.39
C ARG A 228 7.79 -7.86 9.54
N ASP A 229 7.31 -7.86 8.30
CA ASP A 229 7.58 -6.77 7.35
C ASP A 229 6.75 -5.52 7.67
N ALA A 230 5.52 -5.68 8.18
CA ALA A 230 4.75 -4.58 8.73
C ALA A 230 5.46 -3.91 9.92
N ALA A 231 5.96 -4.71 10.87
CA ALA A 231 6.69 -4.19 12.03
C ALA A 231 8.08 -3.63 11.64
N TRP A 232 8.73 -4.22 10.65
CA TRP A 232 10.07 -3.81 10.24
C TRP A 232 10.05 -2.53 9.40
N MET A 233 9.16 -2.40 8.42
CA MET A 233 9.09 -1.19 7.57
C MET A 233 8.18 -0.10 8.15
N GLY A 234 7.26 -0.48 9.05
CA GLY A 234 6.27 0.37 9.70
C GLY A 234 6.78 1.76 10.12
N PRO A 235 7.88 1.85 10.88
CA PRO A 235 8.39 3.13 11.38
C PRO A 235 8.72 4.15 10.29
N LEU A 236 9.12 3.72 9.08
CA LEU A 236 9.37 4.66 7.99
C LEU A 236 8.08 5.36 7.53
N TYR A 237 6.97 4.63 7.46
CA TYR A 237 5.69 5.20 7.04
C TYR A 237 5.02 5.99 8.17
N GLU A 238 5.08 5.45 9.39
CA GLU A 238 4.49 6.06 10.57
C GLU A 238 5.20 7.36 10.95
N PHE A 239 6.52 7.45 10.73
CA PHE A 239 7.25 8.72 10.85
C PHE A 239 6.65 9.82 9.97
N HIS A 240 6.15 9.46 8.78
CA HIS A 240 5.45 10.35 7.86
C HIS A 240 3.95 10.51 8.12
N GLY A 241 3.44 9.97 9.23
CA GLY A 241 2.03 10.09 9.60
C GLY A 241 1.10 9.15 8.83
N LEU A 242 1.63 8.07 8.25
CA LEU A 242 0.83 7.01 7.64
C LEU A 242 0.66 5.86 8.63
N ARG A 243 -0.57 5.37 8.79
CA ARG A 243 -0.89 4.23 9.65
C ARG A 243 -0.59 2.92 8.91
N VAL A 244 0.04 1.99 9.63
CA VAL A 244 0.39 0.66 9.12
C VAL A 244 -0.22 -0.39 10.04
N ASP A 245 -0.84 -1.41 9.47
CA ASP A 245 -1.33 -2.56 10.23
C ASP A 245 -1.19 -3.86 9.43
N CYS A 246 -1.33 -4.99 10.11
CA CYS A 246 -1.30 -6.32 9.53
C CYS A 246 -2.59 -7.07 9.87
N ILE A 247 -3.35 -7.48 8.86
CA ILE A 247 -4.65 -8.12 9.06
C ILE A 247 -4.53 -9.46 9.79
N ASP A 248 -3.42 -10.18 9.60
CA ASP A 248 -3.13 -11.45 10.26
C ASP A 248 -2.96 -11.30 11.79
N LEU A 249 -2.82 -10.08 12.34
CA LEU A 249 -2.84 -9.82 13.79
C LEU A 249 -4.25 -9.90 14.40
N HIS A 250 -5.28 -9.77 13.57
CA HIS A 250 -6.66 -9.54 14.01
C HIS A 250 -7.56 -10.67 13.56
N LYS A 251 -8.50 -11.07 14.43
CA LYS A 251 -9.51 -12.07 14.07
C LYS A 251 -10.43 -11.53 12.96
N PRO A 252 -10.83 -12.36 11.99
CA PRO A 252 -11.80 -11.97 10.96
C PRO A 252 -13.11 -11.41 11.53
N HIS A 253 -13.77 -10.51 10.79
CA HIS A 253 -15.02 -9.82 11.16
C HIS A 253 -15.02 -9.12 12.53
N THR A 254 -13.87 -8.63 12.98
CA THR A 254 -13.78 -7.80 14.17
C THR A 254 -13.59 -6.33 13.80
N GLU A 255 -13.94 -5.43 14.72
CA GLU A 255 -13.65 -3.99 14.54
C GLU A 255 -12.14 -3.73 14.37
N ALA A 256 -11.29 -4.53 15.03
CA ALA A 256 -9.85 -4.45 14.86
C ALA A 256 -9.41 -4.82 13.43
N ARG A 257 -10.05 -5.83 12.82
CA ARG A 257 -9.81 -6.21 11.42
C ARG A 257 -10.21 -5.09 10.46
N ARG A 258 -11.35 -4.43 10.69
CA ARG A 258 -11.75 -3.24 9.91
C ARG A 258 -10.74 -2.10 10.06
N LYS A 259 -10.31 -1.80 11.29
CA LYS A 259 -9.28 -0.78 11.55
C LYS A 259 -7.95 -1.08 10.83
N ALA A 260 -7.59 -2.36 10.69
CA ALA A 260 -6.41 -2.76 9.93
C ALA A 260 -6.55 -2.45 8.42
N TYR A 261 -7.74 -2.58 7.85
CA TYR A 261 -8.03 -2.15 6.47
C TYR A 261 -8.15 -0.63 6.31
N GLU A 262 -8.57 0.08 7.36
CA GLU A 262 -8.61 1.56 7.41
C GLU A 262 -7.21 2.19 7.50
N ALA A 263 -6.18 1.42 7.87
CA ALA A 263 -4.79 1.86 7.83
C ALA A 263 -4.36 2.22 6.39
N ASP A 264 -3.50 3.22 6.23
CA ASP A 264 -3.01 3.67 4.92
C ASP A 264 -2.28 2.54 4.15
N ILE A 265 -1.60 1.67 4.90
CA ILE A 265 -0.87 0.51 4.39
C ILE A 265 -1.25 -0.72 5.22
N THR A 266 -1.80 -1.73 4.56
CA THR A 266 -2.24 -2.98 5.17
C THR A 266 -1.39 -4.14 4.66
N TYR A 267 -0.68 -4.80 5.56
CA TYR A 267 0.03 -6.04 5.26
C TYR A 267 -0.88 -7.25 5.48
N GLY A 268 -0.69 -8.31 4.72
CA GLY A 268 -1.38 -9.57 4.97
C GLY A 268 -1.03 -10.68 3.99
N THR A 269 -1.64 -11.84 4.21
CA THR A 269 -1.52 -12.97 3.28
C THR A 269 -2.58 -12.96 2.19
N ASN A 270 -2.28 -13.57 1.04
CA ASN A 270 -3.23 -13.77 -0.06
C ASN A 270 -4.53 -14.43 0.41
N ASN A 271 -4.41 -15.45 1.26
CA ASN A 271 -5.55 -16.15 1.85
C ASN A 271 -6.42 -15.22 2.69
N GLU A 272 -5.82 -14.44 3.60
CA GLU A 272 -6.56 -13.57 4.50
C GLU A 272 -7.29 -12.44 3.74
N PHE A 273 -6.64 -11.81 2.77
CA PHE A 273 -7.29 -10.83 1.88
C PHE A 273 -8.44 -11.45 1.08
N GLY A 274 -8.22 -12.61 0.46
CA GLY A 274 -9.23 -13.26 -0.36
C GLY A 274 -10.42 -13.78 0.45
N PHE A 275 -10.18 -14.36 1.64
CA PHE A 275 -11.25 -14.80 2.51
C PHE A 275 -12.06 -13.65 3.09
N ASP A 276 -11.44 -12.52 3.44
CA ASP A 276 -12.20 -11.33 3.85
C ASP A 276 -13.08 -10.79 2.71
N TYR A 277 -12.58 -10.77 1.48
CA TYR A 277 -13.41 -10.40 0.34
C TYR A 277 -14.63 -11.32 0.18
N LEU A 278 -14.44 -12.65 0.26
CA LEU A 278 -15.55 -13.61 0.18
C LEU A 278 -16.54 -13.43 1.34
N ARG A 279 -16.03 -13.20 2.54
CA ARG A 279 -16.79 -12.96 3.76
C ARG A 279 -17.62 -11.68 3.68
N ASP A 280 -17.05 -10.60 3.18
CA ASP A 280 -17.74 -9.33 2.99
C ASP A 280 -18.89 -9.44 1.98
N ASN A 281 -18.73 -10.27 0.94
CA ASN A 281 -19.80 -10.55 -0.03
C ASN A 281 -20.91 -11.48 0.51
N MET A 282 -20.75 -12.02 1.72
CA MET A 282 -21.79 -12.78 2.44
C MET A 282 -22.37 -12.00 3.63
N ALA A 283 -21.87 -10.79 3.91
CA ALA A 283 -22.34 -9.96 5.02
C ALA A 283 -23.80 -9.53 4.83
N HIS A 284 -24.55 -9.48 5.93
CA HIS A 284 -25.96 -9.07 5.90
C HIS A 284 -26.15 -7.60 6.28
N ASP A 285 -25.20 -7.02 7.01
CA ASP A 285 -25.15 -5.60 7.35
C ASP A 285 -23.88 -4.96 6.78
N PRO A 286 -23.95 -3.79 6.13
CA PRO A 286 -22.77 -3.02 5.71
C PRO A 286 -21.75 -2.79 6.85
N LYS A 287 -22.18 -2.78 8.11
CA LYS A 287 -21.32 -2.70 9.29
C LYS A 287 -20.57 -3.98 9.62
N GLU A 288 -20.73 -5.06 8.87
CA GLU A 288 -19.96 -6.31 8.99
C GLU A 288 -18.83 -6.39 7.96
N VAL A 289 -18.92 -5.58 6.90
CA VAL A 289 -17.87 -5.44 5.88
C VAL A 289 -16.60 -4.90 6.53
N VAL A 290 -15.47 -5.56 6.28
CA VAL A 290 -14.16 -5.16 6.85
C VAL A 290 -13.26 -4.50 5.82
N GLN A 291 -13.31 -4.91 4.56
CA GLN A 291 -12.54 -4.28 3.50
C GLN A 291 -13.13 -2.93 3.10
N ARG A 292 -12.27 -2.12 2.51
CA ARG A 292 -12.65 -0.91 1.80
C ARG A 292 -12.37 -1.08 0.30
N GLU A 293 -12.50 -0.01 -0.45
CA GLU A 293 -12.15 0.05 -1.87
C GLU A 293 -10.78 -0.62 -2.16
N LEU A 294 -10.75 -1.46 -3.20
CA LEU A 294 -9.55 -2.17 -3.64
C LEU A 294 -8.72 -1.26 -4.56
N ASN A 295 -7.80 -0.49 -3.97
CA ASN A 295 -7.05 0.54 -4.69
C ASN A 295 -5.73 0.04 -5.31
N TYR A 296 -4.77 -0.41 -4.48
CA TYR A 296 -3.43 -0.79 -4.95
C TYR A 296 -2.87 -1.95 -4.13
N ALA A 297 -2.27 -2.94 -4.80
CA ALA A 297 -1.67 -4.09 -4.14
C ALA A 297 -0.28 -4.40 -4.71
N ILE A 298 0.69 -4.66 -3.83
CA ILE A 298 1.98 -5.26 -4.16
C ILE A 298 1.96 -6.70 -3.69
N VAL A 299 2.26 -7.64 -4.59
CA VAL A 299 2.37 -9.07 -4.28
C VAL A 299 3.84 -9.45 -4.20
N ASP A 300 4.33 -9.72 -3.00
CA ASP A 300 5.65 -10.35 -2.80
C ASP A 300 5.57 -11.84 -3.13
N GLU A 301 6.68 -12.39 -3.65
CA GLU A 301 6.76 -13.74 -4.21
C GLU A 301 5.60 -14.03 -5.18
N VAL A 302 5.45 -13.15 -6.18
CA VAL A 302 4.34 -13.13 -7.14
C VAL A 302 4.15 -14.44 -7.91
N ASP A 303 5.22 -15.19 -8.15
CA ASP A 303 5.16 -16.51 -8.77
C ASP A 303 4.49 -17.53 -7.85
N SER A 304 4.86 -17.54 -6.57
CA SER A 304 4.24 -18.40 -5.56
C SER A 304 2.74 -18.09 -5.42
N VAL A 305 2.37 -16.81 -5.36
CA VAL A 305 0.99 -16.40 -5.11
C VAL A 305 0.11 -16.50 -6.37
N LEU A 306 0.52 -15.91 -7.49
CA LEU A 306 -0.32 -15.77 -8.69
C LEU A 306 -0.17 -16.93 -9.69
N ILE A 307 0.81 -17.83 -9.51
CA ILE A 307 0.97 -19.01 -10.36
C ILE A 307 0.75 -20.29 -9.56
N ASP A 308 1.48 -20.48 -8.46
CA ASP A 308 1.43 -21.75 -7.72
C ASP A 308 0.16 -21.89 -6.88
N ASP A 309 -0.16 -20.90 -6.04
CA ASP A 309 -1.32 -20.90 -5.14
C ASP A 309 -2.63 -20.69 -5.91
N ALA A 310 -2.60 -19.92 -7.00
CA ALA A 310 -3.76 -19.65 -7.85
C ALA A 310 -4.40 -20.91 -8.49
N ARG A 311 -3.73 -22.08 -8.39
CA ARG A 311 -4.29 -23.38 -8.80
C ARG A 311 -5.41 -23.87 -7.88
N THR A 312 -5.49 -23.36 -6.65
CA THR A 312 -6.50 -23.77 -5.68
C THR A 312 -7.44 -22.60 -5.39
N PRO A 313 -8.76 -22.72 -5.66
CA PRO A 313 -9.69 -21.66 -5.35
C PRO A 313 -9.85 -21.49 -3.84
N LEU A 314 -10.08 -20.24 -3.40
CA LEU A 314 -10.52 -19.95 -2.04
C LEU A 314 -12.00 -20.31 -1.91
N ILE A 315 -12.32 -21.20 -0.97
CA ILE A 315 -13.68 -21.71 -0.76
C ILE A 315 -14.04 -21.56 0.72
N ILE A 316 -15.14 -20.86 1.00
CA ILE A 316 -15.79 -20.90 2.31
C ILE A 316 -16.84 -22.01 2.26
N SER A 317 -16.75 -22.95 3.20
CA SER A 317 -17.75 -24.01 3.39
C SER A 317 -18.37 -23.88 4.77
N GLY A 318 -19.65 -24.24 4.87
CA GLY A 318 -20.41 -24.24 6.12
C GLY A 318 -21.08 -25.60 6.36
N PRO A 319 -21.38 -25.94 7.61
CA PRO A 319 -22.14 -27.15 7.92
C PRO A 319 -23.54 -27.05 7.30
N VAL A 320 -24.01 -28.12 6.67
CA VAL A 320 -25.40 -28.22 6.19
C VAL A 320 -26.27 -28.64 7.37
N GLU A 321 -27.33 -27.87 7.68
CA GLU A 321 -28.25 -28.17 8.81
C GLU A 321 -28.88 -29.57 8.75
N GLN A 322 -28.86 -30.23 7.59
CA GLN A 322 -29.38 -31.59 7.38
C GLN A 322 -28.34 -32.53 6.73
N GLY A 323 -27.08 -32.48 7.16
CA GLY A 323 -25.99 -33.32 6.62
C GLY A 323 -26.25 -34.84 6.62
N ASP A 324 -27.11 -35.33 7.53
CA ASP A 324 -27.48 -36.75 7.64
C ASP A 324 -28.64 -37.19 6.72
N ARG A 325 -29.26 -36.25 6.00
CA ARG A 325 -30.45 -36.53 5.17
C ARG A 325 -30.02 -36.85 3.74
N HIS A 326 -29.66 -38.09 3.49
CA HIS A 326 -29.33 -38.59 2.15
C HIS A 326 -30.60 -38.83 1.31
N GLU A 327 -31.19 -37.76 0.77
CA GLU A 327 -32.34 -37.85 -0.15
C GLU A 327 -32.06 -38.72 -1.40
N PHE A 328 -30.78 -38.95 -1.71
CA PHE A 328 -30.35 -39.88 -2.77
C PHE A 328 -30.88 -41.30 -2.60
N ASN A 329 -31.11 -41.78 -1.37
CA ASN A 329 -31.69 -43.12 -1.17
C ASN A 329 -33.22 -43.13 -1.30
N GLU A 330 -33.88 -42.00 -1.12
CA GLU A 330 -35.34 -41.87 -1.22
C GLU A 330 -35.81 -41.47 -2.63
N LEU A 331 -34.95 -40.81 -3.41
CA LEU A 331 -35.26 -40.28 -4.75
C LEU A 331 -34.67 -41.10 -5.91
N LYS A 332 -34.12 -42.29 -5.64
CA LYS A 332 -33.69 -43.21 -6.72
C LYS A 332 -34.93 -43.73 -7.48
N PRO A 333 -34.98 -43.62 -8.83
CA PRO A 333 -36.08 -44.13 -9.64
C PRO A 333 -36.28 -45.64 -9.54
#